data_AF-A0AAV1WGU7-F1
#
_entry.id   AF-A0AAV1WGU7-F1
#
_cell.length_a   1.000
_cell.length_b   1.000
_cell.length_c   1.000
_cell.angle_alpha   90.00
_cell.angle_beta   90.00
_cell.angle_gamma   90.00
#
_symmetry.space_group_name_H-M   'P 1'
#
loop_
_entity.id
_entity.type
_entity.pdbx_description
1 polymer ?
#
loop_
_entity_poly.entity_id
_entity_poly.type
_entity_poly.pdbx_seq_one_letter_code
_entity_poly.pdbx_strand_id
1 'polypeptide(L)' 'MFTTIAMYKTGIIPVQYRCVPCIKTRGVKLELKGNPYWLLVLVYNVANVGDISSVSIKGSKSNDWNHMTQK' A
#
# COMPACT_ATOMS: atom_id res chain seq x y z
N MET A 1 13.20 -11.56 11.42
CA MET A 1 13.71 -10.29 10.86
C MET A 1 14.76 -9.69 11.78
N PHE A 2 14.48 -9.47 13.08
CA PHE A 2 15.52 -8.94 13.99
C PHE A 2 16.76 -9.83 14.14
N THR A 3 16.60 -11.16 14.11
CA THR A 3 17.71 -12.13 14.16
C THR A 3 18.61 -12.14 12.93
N THR A 4 18.17 -11.56 11.80
CA THR A 4 19.01 -11.45 10.59
C THR A 4 19.88 -10.19 10.63
N ILE A 5 19.60 -9.25 11.53
CA ILE A 5 20.29 -7.96 11.65
C ILE A 5 21.22 -7.96 12.88
N ALA A 6 20.91 -8.75 13.91
CA ALA A 6 21.78 -8.95 15.06
C ALA A 6 21.58 -10.32 15.71
N MET A 7 22.60 -10.79 16.45
CA MET A 7 22.48 -12.00 17.28
C MET A 7 21.46 -11.77 18.40
N TYR A 8 20.56 -12.74 18.60
CA TYR A 8 19.56 -12.69 19.66
C TYR A 8 20.24 -12.81 21.04
N LYS A 9 20.47 -11.67 21.70
CA LYS A 9 20.99 -11.59 23.06
C LYS A 9 20.21 -10.64 23.97
N THR A 10 19.53 -9.65 23.39
CA THR A 10 18.83 -8.57 24.09
C THR A 10 17.55 -8.22 23.33
N GLY A 11 16.50 -7.81 24.05
CA GLY A 11 15.20 -7.46 23.46
C GLY A 11 15.16 -6.13 22.69
N ILE A 12 16.21 -5.30 22.81
CA ILE A 12 16.33 -4.00 22.12
C ILE A 12 17.60 -4.01 21.25
N ILE A 13 17.44 -3.68 19.97
CA ILE A 13 18.54 -3.59 18.99
C ILE A 13 18.47 -2.21 18.32
N PRO A 14 19.48 -1.33 18.47
CA PRO A 14 19.52 -0.08 17.74
C PRO A 14 19.76 -0.35 16.24
N VAL A 15 18.95 0.26 15.37
CA VAL A 15 19.03 0.07 13.91
C VAL A 15 19.10 1.41 13.19
N GLN A 16 19.91 1.46 12.12
CA GLN A 16 19.91 2.54 11.15
C GLN A 16 19.10 2.09 9.92
N TYR A 17 18.24 2.95 9.38
CA TYR A 17 17.38 2.63 8.24
C TYR A 17 17.32 3.80 7.26
N ARG A 18 16.96 3.48 6.01
CA ARG A 18 16.65 4.46 4.96
C ARG A 18 15.56 3.90 4.05
N CYS A 19 14.83 4.78 3.37
CA CYS A 19 13.89 4.37 2.33
C CYS A 19 14.65 3.80 1.13
N VAL A 20 14.19 2.66 0.62
CA VAL A 20 14.69 2.04 -0.60
C VAL A 20 13.52 1.68 -1.51
N PRO A 21 13.67 1.71 -2.85
CA PRO A 21 12.61 1.31 -3.76
C PRO A 21 12.11 -0.10 -3.48
N CYS A 22 10.79 -0.27 -3.36
CA CYS A 22 10.19 -1.59 -3.21
C CYS A 22 10.31 -2.39 -4.52
N ILE A 23 11.02 -3.52 -4.49
CA ILE A 23 11.05 -4.47 -5.61
C ILE A 23 9.88 -5.43 -5.44
N LYS A 24 8.90 -5.36 -6.35
CA LYS A 24 7.71 -6.22 -6.34
C LYS A 24 7.64 -7.02 -7.63
N THR A 25 7.14 -8.24 -7.54
CA THR A 25 6.86 -9.08 -8.71
C THR A 25 5.37 -8.96 -9.07
N ARG A 26 5.07 -9.05 -10.36
CA ARG A 26 3.73 -8.81 -10.94
C ARG A 26 3.29 -7.34 -10.85
N GLY A 27 2.11 -7.04 -11.39
CA GLY A 27 1.55 -5.68 -11.42
C GLY A 27 0.85 -5.26 -10.11
N VAL A 28 0.36 -4.02 -10.11
CA VAL A 28 -0.49 -3.47 -9.04
C VAL A 28 -1.73 -4.33 -8.89
N LYS A 29 -2.14 -4.55 -7.65
CA LYS A 29 -3.33 -5.34 -7.31
C LYS A 29 -4.33 -4.47 -6.56
N LEU A 30 -5.61 -4.73 -6.84
CA LEU A 30 -6.74 -4.06 -6.22
C LEU A 30 -7.59 -5.12 -5.52
N GLU A 31 -7.89 -4.91 -4.25
CA GLU A 31 -8.88 -5.69 -3.50
C GLU A 31 -10.08 -4.79 -3.22
N LEU A 32 -11.25 -5.25 -3.66
CA LEU A 32 -12.52 -4.54 -3.50
C LEU A 32 -13.31 -5.15 -2.34
N LYS A 33 -13.67 -4.32 -1.37
CA LYS A 33 -14.58 -4.65 -0.28
C LYS A 33 -15.70 -3.63 -0.23
N GLY A 34 -16.79 -3.94 0.45
CA GLY A 34 -17.88 -2.98 0.56
C GLY A 34 -19.25 -3.62 0.72
N ASN A 35 -20.26 -2.81 0.47
CA ASN A 35 -21.64 -3.25 0.23
C ASN A 35 -22.23 -2.40 -0.92
N PRO A 36 -23.51 -2.56 -1.30
CA PRO A 36 -24.09 -1.81 -2.42
C PRO A 36 -24.04 -0.28 -2.32
N TYR A 37 -23.81 0.28 -1.13
CA TYR A 37 -23.80 1.72 -0.87
C TYR A 37 -22.41 2.29 -0.55
N TRP A 38 -21.40 1.45 -0.28
CA TRP A 38 -20.04 1.89 -0.02
C TRP A 38 -19.02 0.93 -0.63
N LEU A 39 -17.94 1.49 -1.18
CA LEU A 39 -16.84 0.73 -1.75
C LEU A 39 -15.54 1.12 -1.05
N LEU A 40 -14.77 0.11 -0.67
CA LEU A 40 -13.42 0.20 -0.15
C LEU A 40 -12.48 -0.50 -1.12
N VAL A 41 -11.42 0.21 -1.50
CA VAL A 41 -10.40 -0.31 -2.39
C VAL A 41 -9.07 -0.34 -1.65
N LEU A 42 -8.50 -1.53 -1.50
CA LEU A 42 -7.12 -1.69 -1.07
C LEU A 42 -6.23 -1.80 -2.30
N VAL A 43 -5.37 -0.81 -2.48
CA VAL A 43 -4.32 -0.80 -3.51
C VAL A 43 -3.05 -1.37 -2.88
N TYR A 44 -2.52 -2.44 -3.44
CA TYR A 44 -1.32 -3.10 -2.92
C TYR A 44 -0.43 -3.62 -4.05
N ASN A 45 0.75 -4.11 -3.68
CA ASN A 45 1.80 -4.50 -4.62
C ASN A 45 2.31 -3.34 -5.50
N VAL A 46 2.33 -2.13 -4.96
CA VAL A 46 2.91 -0.94 -5.61
C VAL A 46 4.43 -0.95 -5.43
N ALA A 47 5.16 -0.91 -6.53
CA ALA A 47 6.62 -0.90 -6.54
C ALA A 47 7.19 0.52 -6.37
N ASN A 48 8.51 0.62 -6.25
CA ASN A 48 9.27 1.87 -6.15
C ASN A 48 8.90 2.68 -4.89
N VAL A 49 8.30 3.87 -5.05
CA VAL A 49 8.03 4.82 -3.95
C VAL A 49 7.01 4.26 -2.95
N GLY A 50 6.15 3.33 -3.39
CA GLY A 50 5.28 2.52 -2.52
C GLY A 50 4.12 3.26 -1.85
N ASP A 51 4.19 4.57 -1.71
CA ASP A 51 3.14 5.40 -1.12
C ASP A 51 2.16 5.93 -2.17
N ILE A 52 0.89 6.09 -1.77
CA ILE A 52 -0.22 6.47 -2.65
C ILE A 52 -0.83 7.76 -2.15
N SER A 53 -0.73 8.82 -2.95
CA SER A 53 -1.24 10.15 -2.59
C SER A 53 -2.76 10.29 -2.71
N SER A 54 -3.37 9.63 -3.69
CA SER A 54 -4.82 9.72 -3.93
C SER A 54 -5.32 8.56 -4.79
N VAL A 55 -6.61 8.26 -4.64
CA VAL A 55 -7.32 7.27 -5.45
C VAL A 55 -8.61 7.93 -5.94
N SER A 56 -8.95 7.73 -7.21
CA SER A 56 -10.19 8.22 -7.80
C SER A 56 -10.88 7.11 -8.57
N ILE A 57 -12.20 7.17 -8.66
CA ILE A 57 -13.03 6.20 -9.38
C ILE A 57 -13.90 6.90 -10.42
N LYS A 58 -13.99 6.29 -11.61
CA LYS A 58 -14.89 6.71 -12.69
C LYS A 58 -15.94 5.63 -12.93
N GLY A 59 -17.20 6.01 -12.88
CA GLY A 59 -18.32 5.11 -13.21
C GLY A 59 -18.44 4.90 -14.72
N SER A 60 -18.96 3.75 -15.14
CA SER A 60 -19.07 3.40 -16.58
C SER A 60 -19.91 4.37 -17.41
N LYS A 61 -20.88 5.06 -16.79
CA LYS A 61 -21.76 6.06 -17.43
C LYS A 61 -21.41 7.50 -17.08
N SER A 62 -20.41 7.72 -16.23
CA SER A 62 -19.95 9.06 -15.86
C SER A 62 -18.72 9.43 -16.68
N ASN A 63 -18.56 10.71 -17.02
CA ASN A 63 -17.30 11.17 -17.60
C ASN A 63 -16.28 11.62 -16.54
N ASP A 64 -16.75 11.89 -15.32
CA ASP A 64 -15.97 12.53 -14.27
C ASP A 64 -15.36 11.52 -13.29
N TRP A 65 -14.19 11.88 -12.75
CA TRP A 65 -13.49 11.14 -11.71
C TRP A 65 -13.91 11.64 -10.34
N ASN A 66 -14.35 10.72 -9.47
CA ASN A 66 -14.69 11.03 -8.10
C ASN A 66 -13.54 10.61 -7.18
N HIS A 67 -13.07 11.53 -6.34
CA HIS A 67 -12.02 11.24 -5.37
C HIS A 67 -12.52 10.33 -4.25
N MET A 68 -11.70 9.35 -3.88
CA MET A 68 -11.94 8.49 -2.72
C MET A 68 -11.24 9.05 -1.49
N THR A 69 -11.85 8.84 -0.32
CA THR A 69 -11.28 9.25 0.97
C THR A 69 -10.29 8.19 1.46
N GLN A 70 -9.08 8.61 1.85
CA GLN A 70 -8.10 7.77 2.52
C GLN A 70 -8.49 7.59 4.00
N LYS A 71 -8.49 6.35 4.47
CA LYS A 71 -8.77 5.99 5.86
C LYS A 71 -7.65 5.14 6.42
#